data_AF-A0A350M5N8-F1
#
_entry.id   AF-A0A350M5N8-F1
#
_cell.length_a   1.000
_cell.length_b   1.000
_cell.length_c   1.000
_cell.angle_alpha   90.00
_cell.angle_beta   90.00
_cell.angle_gamma   90.00
#
_symmetry.space_group_name_H-M   'P 1'
#
loop_
_entity.id
_entity.type
_entity.pdbx_description
1 polymer ?
#
loop_
_entity_poly.entity_id
_entity_poly.type
_entity_poly.pdbx_seq_one_letter_code
_entity_poly.pdbx_strand_id
1 'polypeptide(L)' 'MTNITSETKRVEYSAEKVYQFITDFNNFESLLPQDKVENFKADGDTCSFRIKGMTD' A
#
# COMPACT_ATOMS: atom_id res chain seq x y z
N MET A 1 -20.33 11.47 13.18
CA MET A 1 -19.36 11.71 12.10
C MET A 1 -18.03 11.19 12.61
N THR A 2 -17.57 10.03 12.12
CA THR A 2 -16.33 9.39 12.61
C THR A 2 -15.16 9.98 11.85
N ASN A 3 -14.28 10.73 12.53
CA ASN A 3 -13.04 11.21 11.94
C ASN A 3 -11.95 10.14 12.12
N ILE A 4 -11.43 9.64 11.00
CA ILE A 4 -10.28 8.74 10.98
C ILE A 4 -9.06 9.61 10.73
N THR A 5 -8.21 9.80 11.73
CA THR A 5 -6.97 10.57 11.62
C THR A 5 -5.77 9.68 11.85
N SER A 6 -4.76 9.76 10.98
CA SER A 6 -3.48 9.05 11.14
C SER A 6 -2.37 10.01 11.55
N GLU A 7 -1.29 9.46 12.09
CA GLU A 7 -0.06 10.23 12.34
C GLU A 7 0.54 10.68 11.01
N THR A 8 0.95 11.96 10.94
CA THR A 8 1.71 12.49 9.81
C THR A 8 3.19 12.46 10.15
N LYS A 9 4.02 11.95 9.24
CA LYS A 9 5.48 11.91 9.40
C LYS A 9 6.16 12.61 8.24
N ARG A 10 7.32 13.21 8.52
CA ARG A 10 8.18 13.79 7.49
C ARG A 10 9.02 12.69 6.85
N VAL A 11 9.08 12.71 5.53
CA VAL A 11 9.93 11.80 4.74
C VAL A 11 11.13 12.59 4.21
N GLU A 12 12.32 12.02 4.28
CA GLU A 12 13.58 12.68 3.87
C GLU A 12 13.86 12.56 2.35
N TYR A 13 12.89 12.10 1.57
CA TYR A 13 13.00 11.90 0.13
C TYR A 13 12.33 13.03 -0.65
N SER A 14 12.81 13.27 -1.88
CA SER A 14 12.19 14.23 -2.80
C SER A 14 10.78 13.77 -3.18
N ALA A 15 9.92 14.74 -3.51
CA ALA A 15 8.57 14.45 -3.98
C ALA A 15 8.55 13.52 -5.21
N GLU A 16 9.51 13.69 -6.12
CA GLU A 16 9.67 12.84 -7.31
C GLU A 16 9.95 11.38 -6.94
N LYS A 17 10.89 11.13 -6.02
CA LYS A 17 11.22 9.78 -5.58
C LYS A 17 10.03 9.12 -4.89
N VAL A 18 9.30 9.88 -4.06
CA VAL A 18 8.08 9.41 -3.41
C VAL A 18 7.01 9.08 -4.46
N TYR A 19 6.81 9.96 -5.44
CA TYR A 19 5.86 9.75 -6.53
C TYR A 19 6.17 8.47 -7.31
N GLN A 20 7.40 8.32 -7.81
CA GLN A 20 7.84 7.13 -8.57
C GLN A 20 7.64 5.84 -7.76
N PHE A 21 7.96 5.86 -6.47
CA PHE A 21 7.80 4.70 -5.59
C PHE A 21 6.33 4.32 -5.37
N ILE A 22 5.45 5.31 -5.15
CA ILE A 22 4.01 5.08 -4.91
C ILE A 22 3.28 4.72 -6.21
N THR A 23 3.74 5.19 -7.37
CA THR A 23 3.14 4.83 -8.66
C THR A 23 3.52 3.43 -9.12
N ASP A 24 4.63 2.87 -8.63
CA ASP A 24 5.00 1.49 -8.90
C ASP A 24 4.39 0.56 -7.86
N PHE A 25 3.26 -0.04 -8.21
CA PHE A 25 2.51 -0.92 -7.33
C PHE A 25 3.25 -2.19 -6.94
N ASN A 26 4.33 -2.58 -7.64
CA ASN A 26 5.17 -3.69 -7.19
C ASN A 26 5.80 -3.40 -5.82
N ASN A 27 6.03 -2.14 -5.48
CA ASN A 27 6.57 -1.76 -4.17
C ASN A 27 5.59 -2.02 -3.01
N PHE A 28 4.29 -2.12 -3.28
CA PHE A 28 3.25 -2.24 -2.25
C PHE A 28 3.27 -3.60 -1.57
N GLU A 29 3.77 -4.64 -2.24
CA GLU A 29 3.95 -5.94 -1.61
C GLU A 29 4.77 -5.80 -0.31
N SER A 30 5.85 -5.02 -0.33
CA SER A 30 6.69 -4.78 0.84
C SER A 30 6.05 -3.88 1.92
N LEU A 31 5.08 -3.04 1.53
CA LEU A 31 4.42 -2.08 2.42
C LEU A 31 3.21 -2.69 3.12
N LEU A 32 2.56 -3.64 2.47
CA LEU A 32 1.37 -4.29 2.99
C LEU A 32 1.75 -5.31 4.07
N PRO A 33 0.92 -5.47 5.12
CA PRO A 33 1.16 -6.46 6.15
C PRO A 33 1.08 -7.87 5.56
N GLN A 34 2.23 -8.52 5.39
CA GLN A 34 2.37 -9.87 4.82
C GLN A 34 1.60 -10.94 5.61
N ASP A 35 1.39 -10.69 6.91
CA ASP A 35 0.58 -11.53 7.79
C ASP A 35 -0.92 -11.43 7.49
N LYS A 36 -1.39 -10.33 6.91
CA LYS A 36 -2.81 -10.05 6.66
C LYS A 36 -3.21 -10.12 5.20
N VAL A 37 -2.27 -10.11 4.28
CA VAL A 37 -2.54 -10.07 2.84
C VAL A 37 -2.10 -11.38 2.17
N GLU A 38 -2.88 -11.83 1.18
CA GLU A 38 -2.58 -12.99 0.34
C GLU A 38 -2.90 -12.70 -1.13
N ASN A 39 -2.32 -13.49 -2.03
CA ASN A 39 -2.51 -13.39 -3.49
C ASN A 39 -2.26 -11.97 -4.04
N PHE A 40 -1.25 -11.27 -3.53
CA PHE A 40 -0.86 -9.97 -4.07
C PHE A 40 -0.39 -10.12 -5.52
N LYS A 41 -0.96 -9.30 -6.39
CA LYS A 41 -0.57 -9.17 -7.80
C LYS A 41 -0.62 -7.69 -8.16
N ALA A 42 0.40 -7.22 -8.87
CA ALA A 42 0.44 -5.88 -9.44
C ALA A 42 0.70 -5.99 -10.95
N ASP A 43 -0.22 -5.50 -11.76
CA ASP A 43 -0.12 -5.41 -13.21
C ASP A 43 -0.13 -3.93 -13.59
N GLY A 44 1.03 -3.28 -13.45
CA GLY A 44 1.29 -1.88 -13.82
C GLY A 44 0.33 -0.87 -13.19
N ASP A 45 -0.81 -0.67 -13.82
CA ASP A 45 -1.86 0.28 -13.45
C ASP A 45 -2.85 -0.27 -12.42
N THR A 46 -2.79 -1.57 -12.09
CA THR A 46 -3.72 -2.19 -11.14
C THR A 46 -2.98 -3.11 -10.17
N CYS A 47 -3.47 -3.19 -8.93
CA CYS A 47 -3.06 -4.22 -8.00
C CYS A 47 -4.29 -4.90 -7.39
N SER A 48 -4.18 -6.19 -7.13
CA SER A 48 -5.21 -7.01 -6.53
C SER A 48 -4.61 -7.81 -5.39
N PHE A 49 -5.30 -7.83 -4.25
CA PHE A 49 -4.89 -8.60 -3.10
C PHE A 49 -6.11 -8.98 -2.28
N ARG A 50 -5.98 -10.04 -1.49
CA ARG A 50 -7.04 -10.52 -0.59
C ARG A 50 -6.58 -10.35 0.85
N ILE A 51 -7.48 -9.87 1.72
CA ILE A 51 -7.19 -9.73 3.14
C ILE A 51 -7.62 -11.02 3.84
N LYS A 52 -6.68 -11.69 4.51
CA LYS A 52 -6.94 -12.88 5.32
C LYS A 52 -7.96 -12.53 6.40
N GLY A 53 -9.06 -13.27 6.43
CA GLY A 53 -10.14 -13.07 7.42
C GLY A 53 -11.16 -11.99 7.09
N MET A 54 -11.09 -11.30 5.93
CA MET A 54 -12.18 -10.43 5.44
C MET A 54 -13.17 -11.17 4.51
N THR A 55 -13.21 -12.51 4.60
CA THR A 55 -14.24 -13.33 3.94
C THR A 55 -14.71 -14.37 4.94
N ASP A 56 -15.94 -14.19 5.40
CA ASP A 56 -17.06 -15.11 5.14
C ASP A 56 -18.19 -14.29 4.49
#